data_AF-A0A258V303-F1
#
_entry.id   AF-A0A258V303-F1
#
_cell.length_a   1.000
_cell.length_b   1.000
_cell.length_c   1.000
_cell.angle_alpha   90.00
_cell.angle_beta   90.00
_cell.angle_gamma   90.00
#
_symmetry.space_group_name_H-M   'P 1'
#
loop_
_entity.id
_entity.type
_entity.pdbx_description
1 polymer ?
#
loop_
_entity_poly.entity_id
_entity_poly.type
_entity_poly.pdbx_seq_one_letter_code
_entity_poly.pdbx_strand_id
1 'polypeptide(L)'
;MDLFSNVEPAHQTFSSGLVYLRGFALANEQALLSDLYQVILAAPLRTMMTPMGYPMSVATTSCGALGWIGDITGYGYSAVDPQTGLPWPAMPETFLQLAQNAALAAGFNDFSPDACLINQYHIGTKMGLHRDKDERDFAQPIVSVSLGIPARFQFGGNKRSDKPIQVLLGHGDV
;
A
#
# COMPACT_ATOMS: atom_id res chain seq x y z
N MET A 1 20.52 5.05 33.35
CA MET A 1 20.44 4.17 32.18
C MET A 1 19.04 4.38 31.63
N ASP A 2 18.90 5.25 30.63
CA ASP A 2 17.60 5.72 30.16
C ASP A 2 17.00 4.68 29.20
N LEU A 3 16.03 3.92 29.73
CA LEU A 3 15.35 2.81 29.05
C LEU A 3 14.45 3.27 27.88
N PHE A 4 14.30 4.59 27.66
CA PHE A 4 13.43 5.19 26.65
C PHE A 4 14.15 6.07 25.62
N SER A 5 15.49 6.06 25.62
CA SER A 5 16.30 6.99 24.81
C SER A 5 16.31 6.75 23.29
N ASN A 6 15.58 5.76 22.77
CA ASN A 6 15.44 5.52 21.33
C ASN A 6 13.98 5.53 20.88
N VAL A 7 13.26 6.63 21.12
CA VAL A 7 12.03 6.88 20.38
C VAL A 7 12.44 7.22 18.95
N GLU A 8 12.41 6.23 18.05
CA GLU A 8 12.58 6.48 16.60
C GLU A 8 11.62 7.60 16.17
N PRO A 9 12.09 8.57 15.38
CA PRO A 9 11.34 9.78 15.06
C PRO A 9 10.00 9.45 14.40
N ALA A 10 8.97 10.22 14.75
CA ALA A 10 7.62 10.06 14.18
C ALA A 10 7.58 10.35 12.66
N HIS A 11 8.53 11.12 12.17
CA HIS A 11 8.71 11.45 10.76
C HIS A 11 10.20 11.28 10.42
N GLN A 12 10.50 10.43 9.43
CA GLN A 12 11.84 10.22 8.90
C GLN A 12 11.85 10.35 7.38
N THR A 13 12.75 11.17 6.85
CA THR A 13 13.02 11.24 5.40
C THR A 13 14.28 10.44 5.09
N PHE A 14 14.14 9.39 4.28
CA PHE A 14 15.28 8.54 3.88
C PHE A 14 16.02 9.07 2.66
N SER A 15 15.29 9.65 1.72
CA SER A 15 15.80 10.30 0.52
C SER A 15 14.73 11.27 -0.02
N SER A 16 15.08 12.06 -1.05
CA SER A 16 14.11 12.91 -1.74
C SER A 16 12.94 12.06 -2.24
N GLY A 17 11.72 12.36 -1.77
CA GLY A 17 10.50 11.64 -2.14
C GLY A 17 10.24 10.32 -1.39
N LEU A 18 11.08 9.94 -0.41
CA LEU A 18 10.84 8.77 0.46
C LEU A 18 10.74 9.22 1.92
N VAL A 19 9.51 9.23 2.42
CA VAL A 19 9.14 9.65 3.76
C VAL A 19 8.48 8.49 4.50
N TYR A 20 8.80 8.36 5.78
CA TYR A 20 8.20 7.40 6.71
C TYR A 20 7.55 8.15 7.87
N LEU A 21 6.29 7.84 8.14
CA LEU A 21 5.44 8.44 9.14
C LEU A 21 4.99 7.35 10.13
N ARG A 22 5.72 7.25 11.24
CA ARG A 22 5.50 6.20 12.23
C ARG A 22 4.17 6.39 12.95
N GLY A 23 3.33 5.36 12.96
CA GLY A 23 2.04 5.35 13.64
C GLY A 23 1.04 6.39 13.13
N PHE A 24 1.22 6.94 11.93
CA PHE A 24 0.40 8.02 11.39
C PHE A 24 -1.09 7.65 11.27
N ALA A 25 -1.39 6.39 10.95
CA ALA A 25 -2.77 5.91 10.80
C ALA A 25 -3.46 5.58 12.13
N LEU A 26 -2.74 5.57 13.26
CA LEU A 26 -3.28 5.17 14.56
C LEU A 26 -4.43 6.07 15.04
N ALA A 27 -4.41 7.35 14.65
CA ALA A 27 -5.44 8.31 15.04
C ALA A 27 -6.84 7.93 14.53
N ASN A 28 -6.92 7.15 13.45
CA ASN A 28 -8.16 6.75 12.78
C ASN A 28 -8.33 5.23 12.68
N GLU A 29 -7.53 4.45 13.41
CA GLU A 29 -7.43 2.98 13.28
C GLU A 29 -8.80 2.28 13.25
N GLN A 30 -9.67 2.55 14.23
CA GLN A 30 -10.95 1.86 14.34
C GLN A 30 -11.85 2.07 13.11
N ALA A 31 -11.86 3.28 12.56
CA ALA A 31 -12.63 3.62 11.37
C ALA A 31 -12.00 2.99 10.12
N LEU A 32 -10.66 3.05 10.01
CA LEU A 32 -9.91 2.42 8.91
C LEU A 32 -10.15 0.90 8.86
N LEU A 33 -10.08 0.22 10.00
CA LEU A 33 -10.33 -1.21 10.06
C LEU A 33 -11.79 -1.55 9.72
N SER A 34 -12.75 -0.77 10.22
CA SER A 34 -14.16 -0.94 9.87
C SER A 34 -14.39 -0.83 8.36
N ASP A 35 -13.86 0.22 7.73
CA ASP A 35 -14.00 0.43 6.28
C ASP A 35 -13.24 -0.61 5.46
N LEU A 36 -12.05 -1.03 5.92
CA LEU A 36 -11.30 -2.14 5.34
C LEU A 36 -12.14 -3.42 5.29
N TYR A 37 -12.81 -3.75 6.40
CA TYR A 37 -13.70 -4.91 6.45
C TYR A 37 -14.86 -4.77 5.45
N GLN A 38 -15.47 -3.58 5.32
CA GLN A 38 -16.54 -3.37 4.35
C GLN A 38 -16.07 -3.53 2.90
N VAL A 39 -14.87 -3.01 2.57
CA VAL A 39 -14.28 -3.20 1.24
C VAL A 39 -14.06 -4.68 0.96
N ILE A 40 -13.46 -5.42 1.89
CA ILE A 40 -13.19 -6.86 1.72
C ILE A 40 -14.49 -7.67 1.61
N LEU A 41 -15.54 -7.29 2.32
CA LEU A 41 -16.85 -7.94 2.18
C LEU A 41 -17.47 -7.72 0.81
N ALA A 42 -17.33 -6.52 0.24
CA ALA A 42 -17.88 -6.16 -1.06
C ALA A 42 -17.04 -6.70 -2.24
N ALA A 43 -15.71 -6.68 -2.13
CA ALA A 43 -14.76 -7.23 -3.08
C ALA A 43 -13.77 -8.17 -2.34
N PRO A 44 -14.08 -9.47 -2.26
CA PRO A 44 -13.26 -10.44 -1.53
C PRO A 44 -11.81 -10.50 -2.01
N LEU A 45 -10.90 -10.74 -1.06
CA LEU A 45 -9.48 -10.97 -1.33
C LEU A 45 -9.29 -12.19 -2.25
N ARG A 46 -8.36 -12.07 -3.19
CA ARG A 46 -8.01 -13.14 -4.11
C ARG A 46 -6.52 -13.18 -4.43
N THR A 47 -6.04 -14.35 -4.79
CA THR A 47 -4.69 -14.50 -5.32
C THR A 47 -4.71 -14.27 -6.83
N MET A 48 -4.01 -13.25 -7.30
CA MET A 48 -3.85 -12.99 -8.74
C MET A 48 -2.82 -13.93 -9.37
N MET A 49 -2.95 -14.13 -10.69
CA MET A 49 -1.94 -14.84 -11.48
C MET A 49 -0.89 -13.85 -11.96
N THR A 50 0.37 -14.28 -11.94
CA THR A 50 1.47 -13.55 -12.56
C THR A 50 1.52 -13.82 -14.07
N PRO A 51 2.16 -12.96 -14.87
CA PRO A 51 2.41 -13.20 -16.29
C PRO A 51 3.22 -14.49 -16.57
N MET A 52 3.92 -15.00 -15.56
CA MET A 52 4.64 -16.28 -15.63
C MET A 52 3.72 -17.50 -15.42
N GLY A 53 2.41 -17.31 -15.18
CA GLY A 53 1.46 -18.39 -14.96
C GLY A 53 1.48 -18.97 -13.55
N TYR A 54 2.10 -18.29 -12.58
CA TYR A 54 2.09 -18.69 -11.17
C TYR A 54 1.20 -17.78 -10.32
N PRO A 55 0.48 -18.30 -9.32
CA PRO A 55 -0.25 -17.47 -8.37
C PRO A 55 0.71 -16.61 -7.54
N MET A 56 0.33 -15.36 -7.26
CA MET A 56 1.02 -14.51 -6.28
C MET A 56 0.92 -15.12 -4.88
N SER A 57 1.91 -14.90 -4.01
CA SER A 57 1.81 -15.38 -2.63
C SER A 57 0.92 -14.50 -1.73
N VAL A 58 0.62 -13.29 -2.21
CA VAL A 58 -0.18 -12.26 -1.53
C VAL A 58 -1.62 -12.32 -2.05
N ALA A 59 -2.59 -12.29 -1.15
CA ALA A 59 -3.99 -12.11 -1.52
C ALA A 59 -4.30 -10.62 -1.59
N THR A 60 -5.09 -10.22 -2.59
CA THR A 60 -5.28 -8.82 -2.96
C THR A 60 -6.73 -8.51 -3.28
N THR A 61 -7.14 -7.27 -3.02
CA THR A 61 -8.40 -6.69 -3.50
C THR A 61 -8.21 -5.18 -3.72
N SER A 62 -9.21 -4.46 -4.20
CA SER A 62 -9.08 -3.02 -4.43
C SER A 62 -10.37 -2.25 -4.13
N CYS A 63 -10.23 -0.94 -3.96
CA CYS A 63 -11.32 0.03 -3.95
C CYS A 63 -10.89 1.31 -4.67
N GLY A 64 -11.87 2.13 -5.07
CA GLY A 64 -11.65 3.33 -5.89
C GLY A 64 -12.26 3.21 -7.29
N ALA A 65 -11.96 4.18 -8.13
CA ALA A 65 -12.37 4.17 -9.54
C ALA A 65 -11.64 3.08 -10.33
N LEU A 66 -10.44 2.72 -9.89
CA LEU A 66 -9.59 1.71 -10.50
C LEU A 66 -9.04 0.74 -9.44
N GLY A 67 -8.81 -0.50 -9.84
CA GLY A 67 -8.09 -1.51 -9.07
C GLY A 67 -6.97 -2.10 -9.90
N TRP A 68 -5.82 -2.32 -9.26
CA TRP A 68 -4.70 -2.99 -9.90
C TRP A 68 -5.03 -4.48 -10.05
N ILE A 69 -4.83 -5.02 -11.25
CA ILE A 69 -5.08 -6.41 -11.58
C ILE A 69 -3.86 -7.01 -12.28
N GLY A 70 -3.67 -8.30 -12.07
CA GLY A 70 -2.67 -9.11 -12.74
C GLY A 70 -3.26 -10.42 -13.25
N ASP A 71 -2.85 -10.80 -14.45
CA ASP A 71 -3.10 -12.11 -15.01
C ASP A 71 -1.93 -12.60 -15.88
N ILE A 72 -2.15 -13.66 -16.65
CA ILE A 72 -1.14 -14.23 -17.54
C ILE A 72 -0.73 -13.30 -18.69
N THR A 73 -1.53 -12.27 -18.99
CA THR A 73 -1.30 -11.32 -20.08
C THR A 73 -0.52 -10.10 -19.62
N GLY A 74 -0.51 -9.79 -18.32
CA GLY A 74 0.20 -8.65 -17.78
C GLY A 74 -0.38 -8.11 -16.49
N TYR A 75 0.00 -6.88 -16.18
CA TYR A 75 -0.49 -6.09 -15.06
C TYR A 75 -1.11 -4.80 -15.58
N GLY A 76 -2.06 -4.23 -14.83
CA GLY A 76 -2.63 -2.93 -15.15
C GLY A 76 -3.81 -2.57 -14.27
N TYR A 77 -4.41 -1.42 -14.55
CA TYR A 77 -5.58 -0.92 -13.82
C TYR A 77 -6.88 -1.17 -14.58
N SER A 78 -7.92 -1.61 -13.86
CA SER A 78 -9.26 -1.85 -14.39
C SER A 78 -10.31 -1.18 -13.50
N ALA A 79 -11.37 -0.65 -14.10
CA ALA A 79 -12.54 -0.13 -13.36
C ALA A 79 -13.47 -1.25 -12.86
N VAL A 80 -13.30 -2.47 -13.38
CA VAL A 80 -14.14 -3.64 -13.07
C VAL A 80 -13.29 -4.69 -12.35
N ASP A 81 -13.85 -5.24 -11.27
CA ASP A 81 -13.32 -6.41 -10.59
C ASP A 81 -13.56 -7.67 -11.46
N PRO A 82 -12.50 -8.34 -11.92
CA PRO A 82 -12.65 -9.51 -12.79
C PRO A 82 -13.30 -10.72 -12.10
N GLN A 83 -13.35 -10.76 -10.76
CA GLN A 83 -13.98 -11.87 -10.04
C GLN A 83 -15.50 -11.71 -9.95
N THR A 84 -15.98 -10.50 -9.70
CA THR A 84 -17.42 -10.22 -9.53
C THR A 84 -18.08 -9.71 -10.80
N GLY A 85 -17.31 -9.17 -11.75
CA GLY A 85 -17.81 -8.48 -12.95
C GLY A 85 -18.46 -7.12 -12.66
N LEU A 86 -18.33 -6.62 -11.43
CA LEU A 86 -18.88 -5.35 -10.97
C LEU A 86 -17.77 -4.30 -10.84
N PRO A 87 -18.10 -2.99 -10.79
CA PRO A 87 -17.14 -1.98 -10.40
C PRO A 87 -16.56 -2.26 -9.01
N TRP A 88 -15.31 -1.83 -8.77
CA TRP A 88 -14.73 -1.88 -7.44
C TRP A 88 -15.58 -1.08 -6.44
N PRO A 89 -15.59 -1.46 -5.14
CA PRO A 89 -16.17 -0.63 -4.10
C PRO A 89 -15.59 0.78 -4.15
N ALA A 90 -16.41 1.79 -3.89
CA ALA A 90 -15.92 3.16 -3.77
C ALA A 90 -14.82 3.25 -2.69
N MET A 91 -13.82 4.10 -2.92
CA MET A 91 -12.78 4.34 -1.91
C MET A 91 -13.44 4.93 -0.65
N PRO A 92 -13.28 4.31 0.52
CA PRO A 92 -13.81 4.87 1.76
C PRO A 92 -13.22 6.25 2.04
N GLU A 93 -14.04 7.15 2.59
CA GLU A 93 -13.61 8.52 2.93
C GLU A 93 -12.43 8.50 3.93
N THR A 94 -12.41 7.54 4.85
CA THR A 94 -11.30 7.38 5.81
C THR A 94 -9.97 7.06 5.12
N PHE A 95 -10.00 6.27 4.04
CA PHE A 95 -8.81 5.93 3.26
C PHE A 95 -8.33 7.14 2.48
N LEU A 96 -9.26 7.83 1.82
CA LEU A 96 -8.96 9.04 1.04
C LEU A 96 -8.31 10.11 1.92
N GLN A 97 -8.92 10.42 3.07
CA GLN A 97 -8.42 11.44 4.00
C GLN A 97 -7.06 11.06 4.58
N LEU A 98 -6.87 9.80 5.01
CA LEU A 98 -5.58 9.33 5.50
C LEU A 98 -4.49 9.49 4.43
N ALA A 99 -4.79 9.06 3.21
CA ALA A 99 -3.84 9.10 2.11
C ALA A 99 -3.45 10.53 1.73
N GLN A 100 -4.43 11.44 1.64
CA GLN A 100 -4.20 12.86 1.38
C GLN A 100 -3.40 13.54 2.50
N ASN A 101 -3.73 13.26 3.77
CA ASN A 101 -3.02 13.83 4.91
C ASN A 101 -1.57 13.33 4.99
N ALA A 102 -1.33 12.06 4.69
CA ALA A 102 0.01 11.50 4.65
C ALA A 102 0.84 12.08 3.49
N ALA A 103 0.25 12.18 2.30
CA ALA A 103 0.88 12.81 1.15
C ALA A 103 1.24 14.29 1.44
N LEU A 104 0.32 15.04 2.04
CA LEU A 104 0.53 16.41 2.47
C LEU A 104 1.69 16.51 3.48
N ALA A 105 1.73 15.63 4.49
CA ALA A 105 2.82 15.57 5.46
C ALA A 105 4.19 15.23 4.82
N ALA A 106 4.18 14.51 3.70
CA ALA A 106 5.36 14.20 2.89
C ALA A 106 5.69 15.28 1.82
N GLY A 107 4.91 16.35 1.71
CA GLY A 107 5.14 17.46 0.79
C GLY A 107 4.44 17.36 -0.57
N PHE A 108 3.45 16.47 -0.71
CA PHE A 108 2.64 16.29 -1.92
C PHE A 108 1.22 16.85 -1.70
N ASN A 109 0.99 18.09 -2.13
CA ASN A 109 -0.23 18.83 -1.81
C ASN A 109 -1.45 18.44 -2.66
N ASP A 110 -1.21 17.93 -3.88
CA ASP A 110 -2.26 17.70 -4.88
C ASP A 110 -2.53 16.20 -5.10
N PHE A 111 -2.21 15.37 -4.11
CA PHE A 111 -2.43 13.92 -4.22
C PHE A 111 -3.92 13.59 -4.22
N SER A 112 -4.37 12.94 -5.29
CA SER A 112 -5.76 12.55 -5.48
C SER A 112 -5.82 11.09 -5.93
N PRO A 113 -5.77 10.12 -5.00
CA PRO A 113 -5.75 8.71 -5.37
C PRO A 113 -7.09 8.27 -5.97
N ASP A 114 -7.04 7.62 -7.12
CA ASP A 114 -8.21 7.01 -7.78
C ASP A 114 -8.23 5.47 -7.65
N ALA A 115 -7.16 4.90 -7.10
CA ALA A 115 -7.00 3.47 -6.83
C ALA A 115 -6.41 3.23 -5.43
N CYS A 116 -6.88 2.19 -4.77
CA CYS A 116 -6.27 1.65 -3.55
C CYS A 116 -6.20 0.13 -3.64
N LEU A 117 -4.97 -0.40 -3.67
CA LEU A 117 -4.69 -1.84 -3.61
C LEU A 117 -4.55 -2.27 -2.15
N ILE A 118 -5.33 -3.27 -1.75
CA ILE A 118 -5.28 -3.87 -0.42
C ILE A 118 -4.54 -5.20 -0.54
N ASN A 119 -3.43 -5.33 0.20
CA ASN A 119 -2.61 -6.54 0.24
C ASN A 119 -2.75 -7.24 1.60
N GLN A 120 -3.08 -8.53 1.59
CA GLN A 120 -3.09 -9.38 2.79
C GLN A 120 -1.90 -10.32 2.77
N TYR A 121 -1.09 -10.24 3.84
CA TYR A 121 0.07 -11.08 4.06
C TYR A 121 -0.19 -12.04 5.21
N HIS A 122 0.01 -13.34 4.97
CA HIS A 122 0.11 -14.33 6.03
C HIS A 122 1.58 -14.53 6.43
N ILE A 123 1.81 -15.20 7.56
CA ILE A 123 3.17 -15.57 7.98
C ILE A 123 3.81 -16.42 6.89
N GLY A 124 4.98 -16.00 6.41
CA GLY A 124 5.72 -16.66 5.33
C GLY A 124 5.43 -16.11 3.92
N THR A 125 4.40 -15.26 3.75
CA THR A 125 4.16 -14.54 2.50
C THR A 125 5.25 -13.50 2.26
N LYS A 126 5.66 -13.31 0.99
CA LYS A 126 6.65 -12.29 0.60
C LYS A 126 6.29 -11.66 -0.74
N MET A 127 6.52 -10.35 -0.85
CA MET A 127 6.55 -9.66 -2.13
C MET A 127 8.02 -9.41 -2.50
N GLY A 128 8.41 -9.79 -3.72
CA GLY A 128 9.77 -9.52 -4.21
C GLY A 128 9.99 -8.05 -4.52
N LEU A 129 11.25 -7.64 -4.69
CA LEU A 129 11.57 -6.29 -5.18
C LEU A 129 10.93 -6.07 -6.56
N HIS A 130 10.11 -5.04 -6.66
CA HIS A 130 9.45 -4.59 -7.88
C HIS A 130 9.44 -3.07 -7.92
N ARG A 131 8.88 -2.54 -9.01
CA ARG A 131 8.55 -1.13 -9.15
C ARG A 131 7.10 -1.04 -9.53
N ASP A 132 6.44 -0.08 -8.93
CA ASP A 132 5.11 0.34 -9.34
C ASP A 132 5.33 1.24 -10.54
N LYS A 133 4.93 0.73 -11.71
CA LYS A 133 5.22 1.32 -13.02
C LYS A 133 4.07 1.20 -14.01
N ASP A 134 2.89 0.84 -13.50
CA ASP A 134 1.69 0.66 -14.31
C ASP A 134 0.79 1.91 -14.27
N GLU A 135 1.21 2.92 -13.49
CA GLU A 135 0.59 4.23 -13.34
C GLU A 135 0.85 5.11 -14.58
N ARG A 136 -0.09 6.03 -14.87
CA ARG A 136 0.05 6.98 -15.98
C ARG A 136 0.82 8.23 -15.59
N ASP A 137 0.64 8.71 -14.36
CA ASP A 137 1.26 9.93 -13.84
C ASP A 137 2.21 9.58 -12.70
N PHE A 138 3.51 9.58 -13.00
CA PHE A 138 4.58 9.30 -12.04
C PHE A 138 4.92 10.49 -11.13
N ALA A 139 4.27 11.65 -11.30
CA ALA A 139 4.41 12.77 -10.38
C ALA A 139 3.57 12.59 -9.10
N GLN A 140 2.55 11.72 -9.15
CA GLN A 140 1.76 11.34 -7.97
C GLN A 140 2.55 10.37 -7.08
N PRO A 141 2.58 10.58 -5.76
CA PRO A 141 3.24 9.65 -4.84
C PRO A 141 2.46 8.35 -4.69
N ILE A 142 3.12 7.36 -4.09
CA ILE A 142 2.47 6.18 -3.53
C ILE A 142 2.43 6.34 -2.02
N VAL A 143 1.24 6.24 -1.45
CA VAL A 143 1.03 6.22 0.00
C VAL A 143 0.73 4.78 0.42
N SER A 144 1.57 4.21 1.27
CA SER A 144 1.50 2.80 1.69
C SER A 144 1.20 2.70 3.18
N VAL A 145 0.03 2.21 3.55
CA VAL A 145 -0.40 2.10 4.96
C VAL A 145 -0.20 0.68 5.47
N SER A 146 0.47 0.51 6.61
CA SER A 146 0.75 -0.79 7.23
C SER A 146 -0.17 -1.06 8.42
N LEU A 147 -0.89 -2.17 8.40
CA LEU A 147 -1.81 -2.57 9.46
C LEU A 147 -1.56 -4.01 9.90
N GLY A 148 -1.32 -4.20 11.19
CA GLY A 148 -1.28 -5.52 11.83
C GLY A 148 0.15 -5.98 12.14
N ILE A 149 0.50 -7.19 11.73
CA ILE A 149 1.82 -7.76 12.06
C ILE A 149 2.95 -6.94 11.40
N PRO A 150 4.08 -6.73 12.09
CA PRO A 150 5.18 -5.95 11.53
C PRO A 150 5.83 -6.68 10.35
N ALA A 151 6.25 -5.91 9.35
CA ALA A 151 6.88 -6.41 8.13
C ALA A 151 8.21 -5.70 7.86
N ARG A 152 9.19 -6.43 7.31
CA ARG A 152 10.42 -5.80 6.80
C ARG A 152 10.15 -5.28 5.39
N PHE A 153 10.14 -3.98 5.24
CA PHE A 153 10.07 -3.32 3.95
C PHE A 153 11.46 -3.06 3.40
N GLN A 154 11.63 -3.26 2.10
CA GLN A 154 12.89 -3.04 1.39
C GLN A 154 12.67 -2.01 0.28
N PHE A 155 13.32 -0.87 0.41
CA PHE A 155 13.31 0.15 -0.64
C PHE A 155 14.63 0.13 -1.41
N GLY A 156 14.56 -0.28 -2.68
CA GLY A 156 15.72 -0.35 -3.57
C GLY A 156 16.16 1.01 -4.12
N GLY A 157 17.19 1.00 -4.95
CA GLY A 157 17.61 2.18 -5.71
C GLY A 157 17.17 2.16 -7.18
N ASN A 158 17.71 3.10 -7.95
CA ASN A 158 17.46 3.22 -9.39
C ASN A 158 18.01 2.03 -10.20
N LYS A 159 18.93 1.24 -9.65
CA LYS A 159 19.42 -0.01 -10.24
C LYS A 159 19.06 -1.19 -9.35
N ARG A 160 18.82 -2.34 -9.97
CA ARG A 160 18.52 -3.60 -9.24
C ARG A 160 19.65 -4.05 -8.31
N SER A 161 20.88 -3.63 -8.58
CA SER A 161 22.07 -3.93 -7.76
C SER A 161 22.24 -3.01 -6.56
N ASP A 162 21.48 -1.93 -6.46
CA ASP A 162 21.63 -0.97 -5.37
C ASP A 162 21.21 -1.61 -4.05
N LYS A 163 21.99 -1.38 -2.99
CA LYS A 163 21.69 -1.94 -1.67
C LYS A 163 20.39 -1.32 -1.15
N PRO A 164 19.36 -2.11 -0.84
CA PRO A 164 18.10 -1.57 -0.38
C PRO A 164 18.21 -1.01 1.04
N ILE A 165 17.49 0.08 1.29
CA ILE A 165 17.15 0.54 2.63
C ILE A 165 16.16 -0.47 3.22
N GLN A 166 16.31 -0.79 4.51
CA GLN A 166 15.41 -1.68 5.21
C GLN A 166 14.73 -0.92 6.34
N VAL A 167 13.40 -0.97 6.36
CA VAL A 167 12.57 -0.35 7.39
C VAL A 167 11.66 -1.43 7.97
N LEU A 168 11.52 -1.47 9.29
CA LEU A 168 10.53 -2.32 9.93
C LEU A 168 9.23 -1.51 10.02
N LEU A 169 8.24 -1.86 9.20
CA LEU A 169 6.92 -1.26 9.24
C LEU A 169 6.09 -1.95 10.31
N GLY A 170 5.58 -1.17 11.26
CA GLY A 170 4.66 -1.59 12.31
C GLY A 170 3.20 -1.27 11.96
N HIS A 171 2.31 -1.67 12.86
CA HIS A 171 0.90 -1.30 12.77
C HIS A 171 0.74 0.23 12.87
N GLY A 172 0.01 0.80 11.93
CA GLY A 172 -0.31 2.22 11.84
C GLY A 172 0.73 3.06 11.09
N ASP A 173 1.83 2.47 10.65
CA ASP A 173 2.87 3.17 9.90
C ASP A 173 2.42 3.50 8.47
N VAL A 174 2.90 4.64 7.97
CA VAL A 174 2.71 5.12 6.59
C VAL A 174 4.04 5.45 5.94
#